data_AF-A0A8C4KIB7-F1
#
_entry.id   AF-A0A8C4KIB7-F1
#
_cell.length_a   1.000
_cell.length_b   1.000
_cell.length_c   1.000
_cell.angle_alpha   90.00
_cell.angle_beta   90.00
_cell.angle_gamma   90.00
#
_symmetry.space_group_name_H-M   'P 1'
#
loop_
_entity.id
_entity.type
_entity.pdbx_description
1 polymer ?
#
loop_
_entity_poly.entity_id
_entity_poly.type
_entity_poly.pdbx_seq_one_letter_code
_entity_poly.pdbx_strand_id
1 'polypeptide(L)'
;MESQYQDINLDAVLGFHILQGYLRGTLEKWSSAHESLAQHARIESLLRKLSSLIEKAAHFLAQNDPKYFKEFEPVLGPHFWVFPRLWNQTDPLLAYTAFGSTKCLTEEMSDSCLTYLLGTWKESGKSCIVTSTCRNIMTKPGCSDYSLSHQLFYFLFADMLCSVACLVSLTSTNSDGWRPFSPGRSLRKDALENLVSKPYPTGVRWCDPNM
;
A
#
# COMPACT_ATOMS: atom_id res chain seq x y z
N MET A 1 0.43 -3.15 -24.79
CA MET A 1 0.33 -2.56 -23.43
C MET A 1 0.28 -1.03 -23.49
N GLU A 2 1.32 -0.32 -23.96
CA GLU A 2 1.28 1.17 -24.00
C GLU A 2 0.16 1.76 -24.90
N SER A 3 -0.22 1.04 -25.97
CA SER A 3 -1.32 1.41 -26.87
C SER A 3 -2.71 0.98 -26.37
N GLN A 4 -2.79 0.24 -25.26
CA GLN A 4 -4.01 -0.31 -24.67
C GLN A 4 -4.25 0.26 -23.27
N TYR A 5 -3.81 1.50 -23.04
CA TYR A 5 -3.94 2.16 -21.73
C TYR A 5 -5.39 2.31 -21.27
N GLN A 6 -6.35 2.21 -22.19
CA GLN A 6 -7.79 2.26 -21.93
C GLN A 6 -8.32 0.99 -21.25
N ASP A 7 -7.63 -0.14 -21.41
CA ASP A 7 -7.99 -1.42 -20.80
C ASP A 7 -7.35 -1.61 -19.40
N ILE A 8 -6.57 -0.62 -18.94
CA ILE A 8 -5.83 -0.67 -17.67
C ILE A 8 -6.74 -0.18 -16.56
N ASN A 9 -7.07 -1.07 -15.63
CA ASN A 9 -7.85 -0.74 -14.43
C ASN A 9 -6.97 -0.09 -13.34
N LEU A 10 -7.62 0.38 -12.27
CA LEU A 10 -6.95 1.01 -11.13
C LEU A 10 -5.87 0.10 -10.53
N ASP A 11 -6.17 -1.17 -10.27
CA ASP A 11 -5.23 -2.13 -9.68
C ASP A 11 -3.93 -2.26 -10.46
N ALA A 12 -4.02 -2.26 -11.79
CA ALA A 12 -2.84 -2.25 -12.65
C ALA A 12 -2.04 -0.95 -12.50
N VAL A 13 -2.71 0.20 -12.39
CA VAL A 13 -2.04 1.49 -12.11
C VAL A 13 -1.33 1.47 -10.76
N LEU A 14 -1.97 0.96 -9.70
CA LEU A 14 -1.35 0.79 -8.38
C LEU A 14 -0.14 -0.15 -8.45
N GLY A 15 -0.25 -1.27 -9.17
CA GLY A 15 0.86 -2.19 -9.41
C GLY A 15 2.04 -1.53 -10.16
N PHE A 16 1.75 -0.65 -11.12
CA PHE A 16 2.78 0.11 -11.83
C PHE A 16 3.50 1.11 -10.92
N HIS A 17 2.81 1.75 -9.97
CA HIS A 17 3.49 2.59 -9.00
C HIS A 17 4.44 1.79 -8.09
N ILE A 18 4.04 0.59 -7.66
CA ILE A 18 4.92 -0.32 -6.92
C ILE A 18 6.15 -0.69 -7.76
N LEU A 19 5.95 -1.09 -9.01
CA LEU A 19 7.07 -1.39 -9.92
C LEU A 19 7.99 -0.18 -10.11
N GLN A 20 7.43 1.03 -10.22
CA GLN A 20 8.19 2.27 -10.33
C GLN A 20 9.07 2.48 -9.09
N GLY A 21 8.55 2.23 -7.90
CA GLY A 21 9.29 2.26 -6.64
C GLY A 21 10.47 1.30 -6.62
N TYR A 22 10.24 0.03 -6.99
CA TYR A 22 11.30 -0.99 -7.05
C TYR A 22 12.41 -0.64 -8.05
N LEU A 23 12.04 -0.15 -9.25
CA LEU A 23 13.01 0.23 -10.27
C LEU A 23 13.84 1.45 -9.84
N ARG A 24 13.23 2.44 -9.19
CA ARG A 24 13.95 3.60 -8.60
C ARG A 24 14.91 3.16 -7.50
N GLY A 25 14.45 2.33 -6.55
CA GLY A 25 15.31 1.81 -5.48
C GLY A 25 16.47 0.96 -6.01
N THR A 26 16.27 0.26 -7.13
CA THR A 26 17.34 -0.48 -7.82
C THR A 26 18.40 0.47 -8.37
N LEU A 27 17.99 1.53 -9.08
CA LEU A 27 18.92 2.55 -9.60
C LEU A 27 19.69 3.26 -8.48
N GLU A 28 19.02 3.60 -7.37
CA GLU A 28 19.66 4.20 -6.20
C GLU A 28 20.76 3.29 -5.65
N LYS A 29 20.48 1.99 -5.49
CA LYS A 29 21.47 1.01 -5.01
C LYS A 29 22.63 0.86 -5.98
N TRP A 30 22.35 0.77 -7.28
CA TRP A 30 23.36 0.57 -8.31
C TRP A 30 24.27 1.78 -8.56
N SER A 31 23.82 2.99 -8.22
CA SER A 31 24.69 4.18 -8.25
C SER A 31 25.98 4.04 -7.43
N SER A 32 26.00 3.11 -6.47
CA SER A 32 27.16 2.76 -5.64
C SER A 32 27.90 1.47 -6.06
N ALA A 33 27.40 0.74 -7.07
CA ALA A 33 27.92 -0.55 -7.52
C ALA A 33 28.52 -0.46 -8.94
N HIS A 34 29.40 -1.41 -9.31
CA HIS A 34 30.01 -1.49 -10.65
C HIS A 34 29.07 -2.14 -11.69
N GLU A 35 27.81 -1.73 -11.72
CA GLU A 35 26.83 -2.25 -12.68
C GLU A 35 27.03 -1.64 -14.06
N SER A 36 26.70 -2.38 -15.12
CA SER A 36 26.95 -1.90 -16.50
C SER A 36 25.98 -0.78 -16.90
N LEU A 37 26.53 0.27 -17.54
CA LEU A 37 25.79 1.43 -18.06
C LEU A 37 24.58 1.04 -18.93
N ALA A 38 24.66 -0.07 -19.65
CA ALA A 38 23.56 -0.55 -20.49
C ALA A 38 22.33 -0.98 -19.67
N GLN A 39 22.53 -1.57 -18.49
CA GLN A 39 21.46 -1.99 -17.58
C GLN A 39 20.79 -0.77 -16.95
N HIS A 40 21.58 0.23 -16.54
CA HIS A 40 21.06 1.51 -16.06
C HIS A 40 20.16 2.17 -17.11
N ALA A 41 20.65 2.32 -18.34
CA ALA A 41 19.87 2.93 -19.43
C ALA A 41 18.56 2.17 -19.73
N ARG A 42 18.56 0.83 -19.60
CA ARG A 42 17.35 0.01 -19.75
C ARG A 42 16.33 0.30 -18.64
N ILE A 43 16.75 0.35 -17.38
CA ILE A 43 15.85 0.63 -16.26
C ILE A 43 15.28 2.05 -16.35
N GLU A 44 16.11 3.04 -16.68
CA GLU A 44 15.62 4.41 -16.90
C GLU A 44 14.60 4.49 -18.04
N SER A 45 14.82 3.74 -19.13
CA SER A 45 13.86 3.65 -20.24
C SER A 45 12.54 3.03 -19.78
N LEU A 46 12.59 1.96 -18.99
CA LEU A 46 11.40 1.35 -18.40
C LEU A 46 10.65 2.32 -17.48
N LEU A 47 11.37 3.07 -16.63
CA LEU A 47 10.78 4.08 -15.77
C LEU A 47 10.04 5.17 -16.56
N ARG A 48 10.62 5.66 -17.67
CA ARG A 48 9.96 6.66 -18.53
C ARG A 48 8.67 6.12 -19.14
N LYS A 49 8.71 4.89 -19.66
CA LYS A 49 7.54 4.20 -20.22
C LYS A 49 6.43 4.02 -19.18
N LEU A 50 6.82 3.58 -17.98
CA LEU A 50 5.90 3.35 -16.87
C LEU A 50 5.23 4.64 -16.42
N SER A 51 5.99 5.73 -16.28
CA SER A 51 5.44 7.05 -15.95
C SER A 51 4.40 7.51 -16.97
N SER A 52 4.71 7.40 -18.27
CA SER A 52 3.76 7.78 -19.33
C SER A 52 2.51 6.91 -19.33
N LEU A 53 2.64 5.62 -19.02
CA LEU A 53 1.51 4.69 -18.96
C LEU A 53 0.59 5.00 -17.78
N ILE A 54 1.16 5.20 -16.58
CA ILE A 54 0.43 5.60 -15.37
C ILE A 54 -0.36 6.88 -15.62
N GLU A 55 0.27 7.91 -16.19
CA GLU A 55 -0.38 9.19 -16.47
C GLU A 55 -1.57 9.03 -17.43
N LYS A 56 -1.40 8.30 -18.53
CA LYS A 56 -2.47 8.05 -19.50
C LYS A 56 -3.61 7.23 -18.92
N ALA A 57 -3.30 6.18 -18.17
CA ALA A 57 -4.30 5.32 -17.55
C ALA A 57 -5.08 6.08 -16.47
N ALA A 58 -4.42 6.85 -15.61
CA ALA A 58 -5.07 7.69 -14.61
C ALA A 58 -5.96 8.77 -15.24
N HIS A 59 -5.50 9.41 -16.33
CA HIS A 59 -6.30 10.38 -17.06
C HIS A 59 -7.55 9.76 -17.70
N PHE A 60 -7.41 8.58 -18.30
CA PHE A 60 -8.54 7.85 -18.86
C PHE A 60 -9.53 7.41 -17.78
N LEU A 61 -9.04 6.92 -16.63
CA LEU A 61 -9.87 6.55 -15.49
C LEU A 61 -10.69 7.75 -14.98
N ALA A 62 -10.07 8.92 -14.85
CA ALA A 62 -10.74 10.15 -14.43
C ALA A 62 -11.87 10.57 -15.39
N GLN A 63 -11.75 10.27 -16.68
CA GLN A 63 -12.77 10.57 -17.69
C GLN A 63 -13.90 9.53 -17.72
N ASN A 64 -13.54 8.24 -17.62
CA ASN A 64 -14.48 7.13 -17.80
C ASN A 64 -15.27 6.83 -16.53
N ASP A 65 -14.62 6.90 -15.36
CA ASP A 65 -15.26 6.75 -14.05
C ASP A 65 -14.75 7.81 -13.06
N PRO A 66 -15.27 9.05 -13.16
CA PRO A 66 -14.87 10.15 -12.26
C PRO A 66 -15.13 9.86 -10.78
N LYS A 67 -16.14 9.04 -10.47
CA LYS A 67 -16.49 8.70 -9.09
C LYS A 67 -15.43 7.78 -8.51
N TYR A 68 -15.11 6.70 -9.20
CA TYR A 68 -14.09 5.75 -8.78
C TYR A 68 -12.70 6.40 -8.76
N PHE A 69 -12.39 7.26 -9.73
CA PHE A 69 -11.18 8.08 -9.69
C PHE A 69 -11.10 8.92 -8.41
N LYS A 70 -12.17 9.62 -8.04
CA LYS A 70 -12.21 10.46 -6.82
C LYS A 70 -12.04 9.65 -5.54
N GLU A 71 -12.53 8.42 -5.51
CA GLU A 71 -12.35 7.51 -4.37
C GLU A 71 -10.88 7.13 -4.14
N PHE A 72 -10.06 7.08 -5.21
CA PHE A 72 -8.65 6.66 -5.16
C PHE A 72 -7.65 7.76 -5.54
N GLU A 73 -8.11 8.98 -5.76
CA GLU A 73 -7.28 10.14 -6.12
C GLU A 73 -6.05 10.33 -5.19
N PRO A 74 -6.15 10.11 -3.85
CA PRO A 74 -4.99 10.23 -2.97
C PRO A 74 -3.83 9.30 -3.31
N VAL A 75 -4.10 8.09 -3.82
CA VAL A 75 -3.07 7.09 -4.17
C VAL A 75 -2.64 7.17 -5.62
N LEU A 76 -3.35 7.88 -6.48
CA LEU A 76 -2.96 8.13 -7.86
C LEU A 76 -1.98 9.32 -7.99
N GLY A 77 -1.85 10.11 -6.92
CA GLY A 77 -0.95 11.26 -6.87
C GLY A 77 0.54 10.90 -6.82
N PRO A 78 1.42 11.74 -7.40
CA PRO A 78 2.86 11.47 -7.48
C PRO A 78 3.58 11.47 -6.12
N HIS A 79 2.99 12.07 -5.09
CA HIS A 79 3.58 12.20 -3.76
C HIS A 79 3.23 11.06 -2.82
N PHE A 80 2.27 10.21 -3.18
CA PHE A 80 1.87 9.08 -2.34
C PHE A 80 3.00 8.05 -2.28
N TRP A 81 3.58 7.70 -3.42
CA TRP A 81 4.49 6.56 -3.59
C TRP A 81 5.94 6.83 -3.17
N VAL A 82 6.12 7.32 -1.95
CA VAL A 82 7.44 7.46 -1.31
C VAL A 82 7.66 6.26 -0.39
N PHE A 83 8.29 5.23 -0.93
CA PHE A 83 8.52 3.97 -0.22
C PHE A 83 9.52 4.14 0.94
N PRO A 84 9.17 3.74 2.17
CA PRO A 84 10.11 3.71 3.27
C PRO A 84 11.27 2.75 2.96
N ARG A 85 12.52 3.18 3.18
CA ARG A 85 13.72 2.33 2.98
C ARG A 85 13.76 1.06 3.84
N LEU A 86 12.83 0.91 4.79
CA LEU A 86 12.76 -0.18 5.75
C LEU A 86 12.17 -1.48 5.17
N TRP A 87 11.50 -1.44 4.02
CA TRP A 87 10.89 -2.63 3.41
C TRP A 87 11.86 -3.39 2.48
N ASN A 88 13.03 -3.74 3.00
CA ASN A 88 14.04 -4.51 2.26
C ASN A 88 14.15 -5.97 2.72
N GLN A 89 13.33 -6.38 3.69
CA GLN A 89 13.35 -7.71 4.29
C GLN A 89 11.91 -8.22 4.45
N THR A 90 11.72 -9.49 4.10
CA THR A 90 10.51 -10.26 4.39
C THR A 90 10.87 -11.31 5.43
N ASP A 91 9.97 -11.57 6.39
CA ASP A 91 10.14 -12.70 7.31
C ASP A 91 9.56 -13.97 6.66
N PRO A 92 10.40 -14.95 6.26
CA PRO A 92 9.93 -16.17 5.62
C PRO A 92 9.05 -17.02 6.54
N LEU A 93 9.08 -16.81 7.86
CA LEU A 93 8.21 -17.50 8.81
C LEU A 93 6.76 -17.01 8.75
N LEU A 94 6.51 -15.85 8.14
CA LEU A 94 5.17 -15.31 7.93
C LEU A 94 4.54 -15.77 6.61
N ALA A 95 5.26 -16.57 5.80
CA ALA A 95 4.71 -17.13 4.57
C ALA A 95 3.63 -18.16 4.90
N TYR A 96 2.47 -18.04 4.25
CA TYR A 96 1.40 -19.02 4.39
C TYR A 96 1.87 -20.39 3.87
N THR A 97 1.71 -21.43 4.70
CA THR A 97 2.04 -22.81 4.34
C THR A 97 0.99 -23.46 3.45
N ALA A 98 -0.22 -22.91 3.44
CA ALA A 98 -1.31 -23.32 2.57
C ALA A 98 -2.15 -22.10 2.18
N PHE A 99 -2.50 -22.02 0.90
CA PHE A 99 -3.52 -21.09 0.41
C PHE A 99 -4.88 -21.78 0.52
N GLY A 100 -5.85 -21.04 1.03
CA GLY A 100 -7.25 -21.46 1.13
C GLY A 100 -8.03 -21.10 -0.12
N SER A 101 -9.00 -20.19 0.03
CA SER A 101 -9.92 -19.80 -1.05
C SER A 101 -9.31 -18.74 -1.97
N THR A 102 -9.41 -18.96 -3.28
CA THR A 102 -9.11 -17.95 -4.32
C THR A 102 -10.12 -16.79 -4.34
N LYS A 103 -11.26 -16.94 -3.66
CA LYS A 103 -12.31 -15.91 -3.48
C LYS A 103 -12.46 -15.57 -2.01
N CYS A 104 -11.42 -14.98 -1.45
CA CYS A 104 -11.39 -14.59 -0.05
C CYS A 104 -12.21 -13.32 0.23
N LEU A 105 -12.13 -12.38 -0.71
CA LEU A 105 -12.76 -11.06 -0.69
C LEU A 105 -13.20 -10.68 -2.10
N THR A 106 -14.20 -9.81 -2.21
CA THR A 106 -14.60 -9.18 -3.48
C THR A 106 -13.92 -7.82 -3.61
N GLU A 107 -13.78 -7.35 -4.84
CA GLU A 107 -13.25 -6.02 -5.16
C GLU A 107 -14.05 -4.91 -4.46
N GLU A 108 -15.38 -5.00 -4.45
CA GLU A 108 -16.23 -4.05 -3.73
C GLU A 108 -15.91 -3.99 -2.22
N MET A 109 -15.69 -5.16 -1.59
CA MET A 109 -15.34 -5.23 -0.16
C MET A 109 -13.96 -4.62 0.11
N SER A 110 -12.98 -4.91 -0.74
CA SER A 110 -11.64 -4.35 -0.56
C SER A 110 -11.60 -2.86 -0.82
N ASP A 111 -12.20 -2.41 -1.91
CA ASP A 111 -12.25 -1.01 -2.32
C ASP A 111 -12.95 -0.17 -1.25
N SER A 112 -14.07 -0.64 -0.71
CA SER A 112 -14.74 0.01 0.41
C SER A 112 -13.76 0.23 1.58
N CYS A 113 -13.01 -0.80 1.97
CA CYS A 113 -12.04 -0.69 3.05
C CYS A 113 -10.84 0.21 2.72
N LEU A 114 -10.38 0.23 1.47
CA LEU A 114 -9.36 1.18 1.03
C LEU A 114 -9.87 2.62 1.15
N THR A 115 -11.10 2.92 0.72
CA THR A 115 -11.67 4.28 0.85
C THR A 115 -11.79 4.75 2.30
N TYR A 116 -11.97 3.85 3.28
CA TYR A 116 -11.88 4.20 4.71
C TYR A 116 -10.47 4.61 5.14
N LEU A 117 -9.43 3.93 4.65
CA LEU A 117 -8.04 4.35 4.88
C LEU A 117 -7.73 5.69 4.20
N LEU A 118 -8.20 5.87 2.97
CA LEU A 118 -7.96 7.09 2.20
C LEU A 118 -8.76 8.29 2.72
N GLY A 119 -9.89 8.05 3.40
CA GLY A 119 -10.81 9.10 3.86
C GLY A 119 -11.77 9.58 2.77
N THR A 120 -11.93 8.79 1.71
CA THR A 120 -12.74 9.12 0.53
C THR A 120 -14.10 8.43 0.52
N TRP A 121 -14.40 7.59 1.53
CA TRP A 121 -15.69 6.91 1.72
C TRP A 121 -16.90 7.85 1.82
N LYS A 122 -16.67 9.14 2.08
CA LYS A 122 -17.64 10.23 1.97
C LYS A 122 -16.94 11.55 1.70
N GLU A 123 -17.70 12.58 1.33
CA GLU A 123 -17.16 13.94 1.22
C GLU A 123 -16.58 14.41 2.56
N SER A 124 -15.34 14.91 2.52
CA SER A 124 -14.58 15.30 3.72
C SER A 124 -14.47 14.18 4.77
N GLY A 125 -14.40 12.92 4.31
CA GLY A 125 -14.16 11.78 5.17
C GLY A 125 -12.82 11.89 5.89
N LYS A 126 -12.77 11.34 7.11
CA LYS A 126 -11.53 11.23 7.86
C LYS A 126 -10.77 10.01 7.34
N SER A 127 -9.50 10.20 6.99
CA SER A 127 -8.58 9.12 6.61
C SER A 127 -8.18 8.26 7.82
N CYS A 128 -7.58 7.10 7.55
CA CYS A 128 -7.07 6.17 8.56
C CYS A 128 -8.14 5.61 9.50
N ILE A 129 -9.33 5.33 8.95
CA ILE A 129 -10.37 4.59 9.64
C ILE A 129 -10.19 3.10 9.36
N VAL A 130 -10.16 2.30 10.44
CA VAL A 130 -10.08 0.84 10.38
C VAL A 130 -11.26 0.29 11.16
N THR A 131 -12.34 -0.03 10.43
CA THR A 131 -13.52 -0.66 11.03
C THR A 131 -13.22 -2.11 11.41
N SER A 132 -13.99 -2.67 12.33
CA SER A 132 -13.89 -4.09 12.69
C SER A 132 -14.12 -5.00 11.48
N THR A 133 -15.07 -4.65 10.63
CA THR A 133 -15.36 -5.33 9.36
C THR A 133 -14.15 -5.34 8.44
N CYS A 134 -13.55 -4.17 8.19
CA CYS A 134 -12.38 -4.08 7.30
C CYS A 134 -11.18 -4.81 7.86
N ARG A 135 -10.92 -4.72 9.16
CA ARG A 135 -9.88 -5.50 9.82
C ARG A 135 -10.10 -7.00 9.63
N ASN A 136 -11.31 -7.51 9.84
CA ASN A 136 -11.59 -8.94 9.74
C ASN A 136 -11.46 -9.47 8.29
N ILE A 137 -11.86 -8.67 7.30
CA ILE A 137 -11.76 -9.04 5.88
C ILE A 137 -10.30 -8.99 5.44
N MET A 138 -9.60 -7.89 5.73
CA MET A 138 -8.25 -7.63 5.21
C MET A 138 -7.15 -8.42 5.92
N THR A 139 -7.39 -8.89 7.15
CA THR A 139 -6.46 -9.76 7.88
C THR A 139 -6.79 -11.25 7.77
N LYS A 140 -7.80 -11.61 6.95
CA LYS A 140 -8.21 -13.01 6.78
C LYS A 140 -7.05 -13.85 6.23
N PRO A 141 -6.63 -14.93 6.93
CA PRO A 141 -5.49 -15.73 6.50
C PRO A 141 -5.83 -16.61 5.30
N GLY A 142 -4.79 -17.03 4.57
CA GLY A 142 -4.90 -18.03 3.51
C GLY A 142 -5.53 -17.52 2.20
N CYS A 143 -5.57 -16.21 1.98
CA CYS A 143 -6.02 -15.65 0.71
C CYS A 143 -4.90 -15.74 -0.35
N SER A 144 -5.28 -15.98 -1.61
CA SER A 144 -4.36 -16.07 -2.73
C SER A 144 -4.71 -15.09 -3.84
N ASP A 145 -3.82 -15.00 -4.83
CA ASP A 145 -4.04 -14.32 -6.11
C ASP A 145 -4.52 -12.87 -5.92
N TYR A 146 -5.58 -12.50 -6.62
CA TYR A 146 -6.16 -11.15 -6.60
C TYR A 146 -6.55 -10.68 -5.20
N SER A 147 -7.13 -11.56 -4.38
CA SER A 147 -7.47 -11.23 -2.99
C SER A 147 -6.24 -10.88 -2.17
N LEU A 148 -5.12 -11.56 -2.39
CA LEU A 148 -3.87 -11.28 -1.68
C LEU A 148 -3.29 -9.92 -2.07
N SER A 149 -3.36 -9.55 -3.36
CA SER A 149 -2.93 -8.22 -3.83
C SER A 149 -3.72 -7.10 -3.14
N HIS A 150 -5.03 -7.26 -2.97
CA HIS A 150 -5.88 -6.30 -2.26
C HIS A 150 -5.56 -6.18 -0.77
N GLN A 151 -5.29 -7.30 -0.10
CA GLN A 151 -4.80 -7.28 1.29
C GLN A 151 -3.46 -6.55 1.39
N LEU A 152 -2.55 -6.78 0.43
CA LEU A 152 -1.25 -6.10 0.38
C LEU A 152 -1.42 -4.60 0.20
N PHE A 153 -2.27 -4.14 -0.73
CA PHE A 153 -2.56 -2.71 -0.89
C PHE A 153 -3.12 -2.09 0.39
N TYR A 154 -3.98 -2.79 1.11
CA TYR A 154 -4.55 -2.30 2.35
C TYR A 154 -3.48 -2.06 3.44
N PHE A 155 -2.61 -3.04 3.69
CA PHE A 155 -1.52 -2.87 4.65
C PHE A 155 -0.50 -1.82 4.21
N LEU A 156 -0.22 -1.79 2.91
CA LEU A 156 0.68 -0.82 2.29
C LEU A 156 0.20 0.61 2.51
N PHE A 157 -1.07 0.88 2.22
CA PHE A 157 -1.65 2.21 2.39
C PHE A 157 -1.73 2.59 3.86
N ALA A 158 -2.06 1.64 4.74
CA ALA A 158 -2.06 1.88 6.17
C ALA A 158 -0.67 2.29 6.70
N ASP A 159 0.41 1.65 6.24
CA ASP A 159 1.78 2.00 6.66
C ASP A 159 2.23 3.36 6.13
N MET A 160 1.79 3.70 4.92
CA MET A 160 2.18 4.96 4.26
C MET A 160 1.37 6.18 4.71
N LEU A 161 0.08 6.00 5.05
CA LEU A 161 -0.83 7.10 5.40
C LEU A 161 -1.02 7.29 6.90
N CYS A 162 -0.97 6.20 7.66
CA CYS A 162 -1.51 6.19 9.01
C CYS A 162 -0.42 6.16 10.08
N SER A 163 -0.76 6.68 11.25
CA SER A 163 0.17 6.69 12.38
C SER A 163 0.45 5.27 12.87
N VAL A 164 1.55 5.11 13.62
CA VAL A 164 1.93 3.82 14.25
C VAL A 164 0.79 3.23 15.09
N ALA A 165 -0.06 4.07 15.70
CA ALA A 165 -1.23 3.61 16.44
C ALA A 165 -2.26 2.88 15.55
N CYS A 166 -2.38 3.27 14.27
CA CYS A 166 -3.25 2.62 13.28
C CYS A 166 -2.77 1.20 12.96
N LEU A 167 -1.47 1.08 12.71
CA LEU A 167 -0.81 -0.20 12.45
C LEU A 167 -0.92 -1.13 13.66
N VAL A 168 -0.85 -0.57 14.87
CA VAL A 168 -1.10 -1.35 16.10
C VAL A 168 -2.55 -1.83 16.17
N SER A 169 -3.55 -1.04 15.75
CA SER A 169 -4.96 -1.48 15.73
C SER A 169 -5.25 -2.54 14.66
N LEU A 170 -4.50 -2.53 13.56
CA LEU A 170 -4.54 -3.57 12.52
C LEU A 170 -3.89 -4.88 12.97
N THR A 171 -2.88 -4.78 13.83
CA THR A 171 -2.09 -5.92 14.33
C THR A 171 -2.51 -6.38 15.73
N SER A 172 -3.41 -5.65 16.40
CA SER A 172 -4.00 -6.04 17.68
C SER A 172 -4.97 -7.19 17.43
N THR A 173 -4.63 -8.33 18.03
CA THR A 173 -5.20 -9.65 17.81
C THR A 173 -6.74 -9.70 17.87
N ASN A 174 -7.36 -10.30 16.85
CA ASN A 174 -8.47 -11.22 17.09
C ASN A 174 -7.92 -12.45 17.84
N SER A 175 -8.76 -13.17 18.57
CA SER A 175 -8.47 -14.34 19.43
C SER A 175 -7.50 -15.41 18.87
N ASP A 176 -7.23 -15.38 17.56
CA ASP A 176 -6.45 -16.36 16.80
C ASP A 176 -4.98 -15.95 16.54
N GLY A 177 -4.47 -14.91 17.20
CA GLY A 177 -3.02 -14.70 17.37
C GLY A 177 -2.21 -14.20 16.17
N TRP A 178 -2.83 -13.65 15.13
CA TRP A 178 -2.12 -13.11 13.97
C TRP A 178 -1.52 -11.71 14.20
N ARG A 179 -0.24 -11.53 13.81
CA ARG A 179 0.43 -10.21 13.66
C ARG A 179 0.91 -10.05 12.21
N PRO A 180 0.24 -9.24 11.36
CA PRO A 180 0.60 -9.10 9.95
C PRO A 180 1.92 -8.36 9.71
N PHE A 181 2.45 -7.63 10.69
CA PHE A 181 3.76 -7.01 10.64
C PHE A 181 4.36 -7.00 12.05
N SER A 182 5.39 -7.79 12.30
CA SER A 182 6.31 -7.53 13.42
C SER A 182 7.44 -6.66 12.85
N PRO A 183 7.63 -5.41 13.32
CA PRO A 183 8.87 -4.72 13.05
C PRO A 183 9.96 -5.54 13.71
N GLY A 184 10.72 -6.27 12.90
CA GLY A 184 11.87 -7.04 13.34
C GLY A 184 12.95 -6.09 13.87
N ARG A 185 12.84 -5.77 15.15
CA ARG A 185 13.98 -5.60 16.06
C ARG A 185 13.45 -5.67 17.48
N SER A 186 14.21 -6.36 18.33
CA SER A 186 14.16 -6.29 19.78
C SER A 186 13.81 -4.88 20.27
N LEU A 187 12.53 -4.62 20.53
CA LEU A 187 12.07 -3.42 21.20
C LEU A 187 11.66 -3.88 22.59
N ARG A 188 12.64 -3.84 23.50
CA ARG A 188 12.32 -3.59 24.91
C ARG A 188 11.29 -2.46 24.94
N LYS A 189 10.30 -2.58 25.83
CA LYS A 189 9.20 -1.62 26.04
C LYS A 189 9.66 -0.15 26.01
N ASP A 190 10.91 0.08 26.40
CA ASP A 190 11.63 1.36 26.47
C ASP A 190 11.75 2.14 25.13
N ALA A 191 11.53 1.51 23.97
CA ALA A 191 11.66 2.19 22.67
C ALA A 191 10.34 2.73 22.10
N LEU A 192 9.18 2.31 22.64
CA LEU A 192 7.88 2.96 22.35
C LEU A 192 7.82 4.37 22.95
N GLU A 193 8.49 4.61 24.08
CA GLU A 193 8.55 5.93 24.71
C GLU A 193 9.41 6.93 23.92
N ASN A 194 10.36 6.46 23.10
CA ASN A 194 11.24 7.32 22.30
C ASN A 194 10.70 7.65 20.89
N LEU A 195 9.63 7.00 20.44
CA LEU A 195 8.92 7.38 19.20
C LEU A 195 7.85 8.45 19.43
N VAL A 196 7.42 8.64 20.69
CA VAL A 196 6.48 9.69 21.12
C VAL A 196 7.15 11.08 21.15
N SER A 197 8.48 11.16 21.18
CA SER A 197 9.24 12.39 21.42
C SER A 197 9.83 13.07 20.18
N LYS A 198 9.56 12.59 18.96
CA LYS A 198 9.96 13.31 17.73
C LYS A 198 8.81 14.20 17.22
N PRO A 199 9.04 15.51 17.04
CA PRO A 199 8.05 16.38 16.42
C PRO A 199 8.02 16.11 14.92
N TYR A 200 7.00 15.38 14.45
CA TYR A 200 6.62 15.32 13.04
C TYR A 200 5.59 16.42 12.75
N PRO A 201 5.52 16.92 11.49
CA PRO A 201 4.80 18.15 11.15
C PRO A 201 3.36 18.09 11.63
N THR A 202 2.98 19.15 12.33
CA THR A 202 1.68 19.37 12.97
C THR A 202 0.53 19.06 11.99
N GLY A 203 -0.21 17.98 12.25
CA GLY A 203 -1.40 17.62 11.47
C GLY A 203 -1.97 16.20 11.63
N VAL A 204 -1.27 15.25 12.28
CA VAL A 204 -1.68 13.82 12.28
C VAL A 204 -2.77 13.54 13.33
N ARG A 205 -3.94 13.08 12.88
CA ARG A 205 -5.15 12.84 13.67
C ARG A 205 -5.31 11.34 14.00
N TRP A 206 -5.70 11.06 15.25
CA TRP A 206 -5.91 9.75 15.88
C TRP A 206 -6.75 8.75 15.06
N CYS A 207 -6.46 7.46 15.18
CA CYS A 207 -7.36 6.37 14.75
C CYS A 207 -8.60 6.39 15.65
N ASP A 208 -9.77 6.48 15.04
CA ASP A 208 -11.02 6.36 15.77
C ASP A 208 -11.55 4.92 15.61
N PRO A 209 -11.51 4.09 16.67
CA PRO A 209 -12.04 2.74 16.64
C PRO A 209 -13.58 2.70 16.75
N ASN A 210 -14.24 3.84 16.96
CA ASN A 210 -15.69 3.93 17.15
C ASN A 210 -16.38 4.54 15.93
N MET A 211 -16.46 3.79 14.84
CA MET A 211 -17.45 4.00 13.78
C MET A 211 -17.78 2.70 13.05
#